data_AF-A0AAE1QXT9-F1
#
_entry.id   AF-A0AAE1QXT9-F1
#
_cell.length_a   1.000
_cell.length_b   1.000
_cell.length_c   1.000
_cell.angle_alpha   90.00
_cell.angle_beta   90.00
_cell.angle_gamma   90.00
#
_symmetry.space_group_name_H-M   'P 1'
#
loop_
_entity.id
_entity.type
_entity.pdbx_description
1 polymer ?
#
loop_
_entity_poly.entity_id
_entity_poly.type
_entity_poly.pdbx_seq_one_letter_code
_entity_poly.pdbx_strand_id
1 'polypeptide(L)'
;MSYDFWDWSWEELALYDLAEMIRYVNSITKAKKIVVGHSQGTIMSLAAFTKPDIVEMVKAAALLVLLHYTSSPSMHFLLVQYKFSFELLKLDVKD
;
A
#
# COMPACT_ATOMS: atom_id res chain seq x y z
N MET A 1 -24.99 -15.08 0.80
CA MET A 1 -24.30 -13.85 1.24
C MET A 1 -25.18 -12.68 0.86
N SER A 2 -25.42 -11.75 1.79
CA SER A 2 -26.17 -10.51 1.50
C SER A 2 -25.30 -9.57 0.65
N TYR A 3 -25.94 -8.59 0.01
CA TYR A 3 -25.23 -7.49 -0.66
C TYR A 3 -24.28 -6.77 0.30
N ASP A 4 -24.70 -6.58 1.55
CA ASP A 4 -23.92 -5.92 2.60
C ASP A 4 -22.57 -6.61 2.90
N PHE A 5 -22.44 -7.93 2.64
CA PHE A 5 -21.15 -8.61 2.81
C PHE A 5 -20.10 -8.13 1.78
N TRP A 6 -20.55 -7.73 0.59
CA TRP A 6 -19.68 -7.29 -0.51
C TRP A 6 -19.65 -5.78 -0.68
N ASP A 7 -20.36 -5.04 0.17
CA ASP A 7 -20.38 -3.57 0.16
C ASP A 7 -19.14 -3.04 0.89
N TRP A 8 -17.97 -3.37 0.35
CA TRP A 8 -16.69 -2.84 0.81
C TRP A 8 -15.91 -2.19 -0.32
N SER A 9 -15.07 -1.21 0.04
CA SER A 9 -14.14 -0.56 -0.88
C SER A 9 -12.68 -0.92 -0.61
N TRP A 10 -11.80 -0.59 -1.55
CA TRP A 10 -10.35 -0.73 -1.34
C TRP A 10 -9.84 0.14 -0.18
N GLU A 11 -10.52 1.24 0.16
CA GLU A 11 -10.16 2.08 1.31
C GLU A 11 -10.37 1.31 2.61
N GLU A 12 -11.46 0.55 2.72
CA GLU A 12 -11.76 -0.27 3.89
C GLU A 12 -10.74 -1.40 4.04
N LEU A 13 -10.38 -2.06 2.93
CA LEU A 13 -9.28 -3.04 2.93
C LEU A 13 -7.94 -2.42 3.38
N ALA A 14 -7.69 -1.14 3.11
CA ALA A 14 -6.47 -0.46 3.54
C ALA A 14 -6.51 -0.08 5.03
N LEU A 15 -7.61 0.55 5.46
CA LEU A 15 -7.73 1.13 6.79
C LEU A 15 -8.04 0.08 7.85
N TYR A 16 -8.75 -0.99 7.51
CA TYR A 16 -9.10 -2.05 8.45
C TYR A 16 -8.20 -3.26 8.23
N ASP A 17 -8.31 -3.93 7.08
CA ASP A 17 -7.65 -5.23 6.89
C ASP A 17 -6.12 -5.12 6.93
N LEU A 18 -5.52 -4.31 6.04
CA LEU A 18 -4.07 -4.19 5.94
C LEU A 18 -3.46 -3.60 7.23
N ALA A 19 -4.12 -2.63 7.83
CA ALA A 19 -3.69 -2.03 9.09
C ALA A 19 -3.68 -3.07 10.24
N GLU A 20 -4.75 -3.86 10.39
CA GLU A 20 -4.81 -4.92 11.40
C GLU A 20 -3.82 -6.04 11.10
N MET A 21 -3.58 -6.41 9.84
CA MET A 21 -2.55 -7.37 9.47
C MET A 21 -1.16 -6.90 9.91
N ILE A 22 -0.83 -5.61 9.71
CA ILE A 22 0.45 -5.04 10.15
C ILE A 22 0.55 -5.05 11.68
N ARG A 23 -0.52 -4.66 12.39
CA ARG A 23 -0.58 -4.70 13.86
C ARG A 23 -0.41 -6.12 14.39
N TYR A 24 -1.11 -7.08 13.80
CA TYR A 24 -1.05 -8.48 14.20
C TYR A 24 0.36 -9.06 14.00
N VAL A 25 0.96 -8.88 12.82
CA VAL A 25 2.33 -9.32 12.55
C VAL A 25 3.33 -8.64 13.49
N ASN A 26 3.16 -7.34 13.77
CA ASN A 26 3.97 -6.63 14.76
C ASN A 26 3.82 -7.23 16.16
N SER A 27 2.59 -7.59 16.56
CA SER A 27 2.30 -8.13 17.89
C SER A 27 3.02 -9.45 18.15
N ILE A 28 3.24 -10.26 17.11
CA ILE A 28 3.94 -11.55 17.17
C ILE A 28 5.45 -11.36 17.06
N THR A 29 5.89 -10.63 16.04
CA THR A 29 7.32 -10.53 15.70
C THR A 29 8.08 -9.50 16.52
N LYS A 30 7.36 -8.51 17.08
CA LYS A 30 7.92 -7.33 17.77
C LYS A 30 8.99 -6.58 16.95
N ALA A 31 8.92 -6.67 15.63
CA ALA A 31 9.88 -6.07 14.71
C ALA A 31 9.18 -5.13 13.71
N LYS A 32 9.89 -4.11 13.21
CA LYS A 32 9.39 -3.25 12.12
C LYS A 32 9.30 -4.04 10.80
N LYS A 33 8.25 -3.82 10.00
CA LYS A 33 7.93 -4.61 8.79
C LYS A 33 8.44 -3.92 7.52
N ILE A 34 8.84 -4.69 6.53
CA ILE A 34 8.97 -4.19 5.16
C ILE A 34 7.63 -4.47 4.45
N VAL A 35 6.99 -3.43 3.93
CA VAL A 35 5.72 -3.55 3.20
C VAL A 35 6.01 -3.53 1.71
N VAL A 36 5.48 -4.50 0.96
CA VAL A 36 5.58 -4.51 -0.50
C VAL A 36 4.17 -4.38 -1.07
N GLY A 37 3.84 -3.21 -1.59
CA GLY A 37 2.60 -2.94 -2.29
C GLY A 37 2.78 -3.22 -3.78
N HIS A 38 1.85 -3.95 -4.41
CA HIS A 38 1.83 -4.16 -5.85
C HIS A 38 0.44 -3.87 -6.41
N SER A 39 0.35 -3.13 -7.52
CA SER A 39 -0.94 -2.77 -8.14
C SER A 39 -1.85 -2.06 -7.12
N GLN A 40 -3.05 -2.60 -6.82
CA GLN A 40 -3.93 -2.07 -5.76
C GLN A 40 -3.26 -2.07 -4.38
N GLY A 41 -2.37 -3.02 -4.09
CA GLY A 41 -1.62 -3.05 -2.84
C GLY A 41 -0.77 -1.80 -2.63
N THR A 42 -0.40 -1.10 -3.70
CA THR A 42 0.32 0.17 -3.63
C THR A 42 -0.55 1.27 -3.00
N ILE A 43 -1.76 1.48 -3.52
CA ILE A 43 -2.67 2.50 -2.99
C ILE A 43 -3.18 2.13 -1.59
N MET A 44 -3.40 0.83 -1.34
CA MET A 44 -3.77 0.35 0.00
C MET A 44 -2.64 0.61 1.01
N SER A 45 -1.37 0.37 0.64
CA SER A 45 -0.24 0.66 1.52
C SER A 45 -0.15 2.15 1.84
N LEU A 46 -0.28 3.02 0.83
CA LEU A 46 -0.28 4.48 1.03
C LEU A 46 -1.42 4.94 1.94
N ALA A 47 -2.64 4.43 1.74
CA ALA A 47 -3.78 4.74 2.59
C ALA A 47 -3.59 4.22 4.02
N ALA A 48 -3.06 3.01 4.22
CA ALA A 48 -2.74 2.49 5.54
C ALA A 48 -1.70 3.34 6.28
N PHE A 49 -0.73 3.91 5.56
CA PHE A 49 0.30 4.80 6.11
C PHE A 49 -0.23 6.19 6.52
N THR A 50 -1.51 6.50 6.27
CA THR A 50 -2.13 7.70 6.88
C THR A 50 -2.35 7.53 8.38
N LYS A 51 -2.30 6.30 8.91
CA LYS A 51 -2.38 6.00 10.34
C LYS A 51 -0.99 6.05 10.98
N PRO A 52 -0.73 6.94 11.95
CA PRO A 52 0.61 7.10 12.55
C PRO A 52 1.16 5.83 13.19
N ASP A 53 0.32 5.04 13.85
CA ASP A 53 0.74 3.80 14.52
C ASP A 53 1.20 2.72 13.53
N ILE A 54 0.63 2.70 12.31
CA ILE A 54 1.08 1.82 11.23
C ILE A 54 2.45 2.24 10.71
N VAL A 55 2.65 3.55 10.56
CA VAL A 55 3.91 4.12 10.08
C VAL A 55 5.06 3.79 11.04
N GLU A 56 4.87 3.93 12.35
CA GLU A 56 5.86 3.53 13.38
C GLU A 56 6.24 2.03 13.31
N MET A 57 5.31 1.20 12.83
CA MET A 57 5.48 -0.23 12.67
C MET A 57 6.19 -0.63 11.36
N VAL A 58 6.39 0.28 10.41
CA VAL A 58 6.97 -0.01 9.10
C VAL A 58 8.42 0.49 9.04
N LYS A 59 9.32 -0.39 8.60
CA LYS A 59 10.74 -0.11 8.40
C LYS A 59 11.02 0.53 7.05
N ALA A 60 10.33 0.04 6.02
CA ALA A 60 10.47 0.49 4.64
C ALA A 60 9.27 0.00 3.82
N ALA A 61 8.99 0.67 2.71
CA ALA A 61 7.99 0.23 1.75
C ALA A 61 8.59 0.12 0.34
N ALA A 62 8.18 -0.90 -0.42
CA ALA A 62 8.42 -1.00 -1.86
C ALA A 62 7.07 -0.97 -2.57
N LEU A 63 6.85 0.01 -3.43
CA LEU A 63 5.57 0.33 -4.04
C LEU A 63 5.64 0.09 -5.55
N LEU A 64 5.24 -1.10 -5.97
CA LEU A 64 5.48 -1.66 -7.29
C LEU A 64 4.22 -1.47 -8.16
N VAL A 65 4.28 -0.46 -9.04
CA VAL A 65 3.24 -0.09 -10.02
C VAL A 65 1.95 0.45 -9.36
N LEU A 66 1.55 1.63 -9.81
CA LEU A 66 0.33 2.32 -9.40
C LEU A 66 -0.61 2.35 -10.61
N LEU A 67 -1.68 1.55 -10.58
CA LEU A 67 -2.69 1.55 -11.64
C LEU A 67 -3.81 2.53 -11.27
N HIS A 68 -3.95 3.59 -12.06
CA HIS A 68 -5.19 4.39 -12.11
C HIS A 68 -5.69 4.35 -13.54
N TYR A 69 -6.93 3.92 -13.74
CA TYR A 69 -7.58 3.93 -15.04
C TYR A 69 -8.24 5.29 -15.26
N THR A 70 -7.62 6.15 -16.07
CA THR A 70 -8.30 7.32 -16.64
C THR A 70 -8.46 7.08 -18.14
N SER A 71 -9.69 7.17 -18.63
CA SER A 71 -10.11 6.91 -20.01
C SER A 71 -9.50 7.91 -21.01
N SER A 72 -8.19 7.85 -21.27
CA SER A 72 -7.53 8.71 -22.27
C SER A 72 -6.58 7.87 -23.15
N PRO A 73 -6.57 8.07 -24.48
CA PRO A 73 -6.03 7.10 -25.45
C PRO A 73 -4.50 7.06 -25.52
N SER A 74 -3.80 7.91 -24.77
CA SER A 74 -2.38 8.17 -24.98
C SER A 74 -1.55 7.58 -23.85
N MET A 75 -1.19 6.32 -24.07
CA MET A 75 -0.12 5.48 -23.49
C MET A 75 1.23 6.17 -23.14
N HIS A 76 1.23 7.33 -22.48
CA HIS A 76 2.44 7.94 -21.90
C HIS A 76 2.92 7.18 -20.64
N PHE A 77 2.18 6.19 -20.16
CA PHE A 77 2.39 5.55 -18.86
C PHE A 77 3.42 4.40 -18.85
N LEU A 78 3.78 3.85 -20.01
CA LEU A 78 4.85 2.84 -20.10
C LEU A 78 6.25 3.42 -19.80
N LEU A 79 6.46 4.72 -20.05
CA LEU A 79 7.78 5.34 -19.87
C LEU A 79 8.07 5.70 -18.41
N VAL A 80 7.06 6.06 -17.62
CA VAL A 80 7.22 6.26 -16.17
C VAL A 80 7.47 4.93 -15.47
N GLN A 81 6.83 3.85 -15.94
CA GLN A 81 7.01 2.51 -15.37
C GLN A 81 8.46 2.00 -15.49
N TYR A 82 9.17 2.25 -16.58
CA TYR A 82 10.60 1.92 -16.69
C TYR A 82 11.50 2.82 -15.83
N LYS A 83 11.11 4.08 -15.61
CA LYS A 83 11.91 5.04 -14.83
C LYS A 83 11.71 4.91 -13.31
N PHE A 84 10.55 4.41 -12.88
CA PHE A 84 10.24 4.09 -11.48
C PHE A 84 10.56 2.63 -11.09
N SER A 85 10.69 1.70 -12.05
CA SER A 85 10.96 0.27 -11.78
C SER A 85 12.27 -0.03 -11.03
N PHE A 86 13.13 0.96 -10.81
CA PHE A 86 14.36 0.79 -10.01
C PHE A 86 14.54 1.81 -8.87
N GLU A 87 13.59 2.72 -8.64
CA GLU A 87 13.61 3.51 -7.41
C GLU A 87 12.81 2.78 -6.34
N LEU A 88 13.54 2.02 -5.51
CA LEU A 88 13.09 1.74 -4.15
C LEU A 88 12.76 3.09 -3.52
N LEU A 89 11.47 3.43 -3.45
CA LEU A 89 11.01 4.57 -2.65
C LEU A 89 11.23 4.18 -1.18
N LYS A 90 12.47 4.32 -0.70
CA LYS A 90 12.79 4.27 0.73
C LYS A 90 12.12 5.48 1.35
N LEU A 91 10.85 5.35 1.70
CA LEU A 91 10.24 6.22 2.68
C LEU A 91 10.99 5.92 3.98
N ASP A 92 12.02 6.73 4.24
CA ASP A 92 12.70 6.77 5.52
C ASP A 92 11.69 7.38 6.50
N VAL A 93 10.85 6.49 7.04
CA VAL A 93 9.92 6.81 8.11
C VAL A 93 10.80 7.04 9.33
N LYS A 94 11.19 8.32 9.52
CA LYS A 94 12.08 8.75 10.59
C LYS A 94 11.61 8.21 11.94
N ASP A 95 12.57 7.66 12.68
CA ASP A 95 12.44 7.30 14.10
C ASP A 95 12.03 8.49 14.96
#